data_AF-A0A7S2F7V6-F1
#
_entry.id   AF-A0A7S2F7V6-F1
#
_cell.length_a   1.000
_cell.length_b   1.000
_cell.length_c   1.000
_cell.angle_alpha   90.00
_cell.angle_beta   90.00
_cell.angle_gamma   90.00
#
_symmetry.space_group_name_H-M   'P 1'
#
loop_
_entity.id
_entity.type
_entity.pdbx_description
1 polymer ?
#
loop_
_entity_poly.entity_id
_entity_poly.type
_entity_poly.pdbx_seq_one_letter_code
_entity_poly.pdbx_strand_id
1 'polypeptide(L)'
;EAVGFVTGRAGNFLRSIEEQWKTLMFFCEVDGSSGRRNKTYEKLAIFGSVRGRRGAELLVLSAVETKVPGYFSSIKEDVMDRDRGKDETGTWGTDTTTFQDDELSYALGKQGGTRKKLERSSGAIVQYVGHVA
;
A
#
# COMPACT_ATOMS: atom_id res chain seq x y z
N GLU A 1 10.76 -1.21 13.19
CA GLU A 1 10.27 -2.61 13.25
C GLU A 1 9.48 -3.08 12.02
N ALA A 2 8.67 -2.24 11.35
CA ALA A 2 7.86 -2.67 10.19
C ALA A 2 8.68 -3.12 8.96
N VAL A 3 9.90 -2.61 8.77
CA VAL A 3 10.77 -2.94 7.61
C VAL A 3 11.02 -4.44 7.50
N GLY A 4 11.44 -5.10 8.59
CA GLY A 4 11.68 -6.55 8.57
C GLY A 4 10.40 -7.37 8.30
N PHE A 5 9.24 -6.87 8.77
CA PHE A 5 7.94 -7.49 8.52
C PHE A 5 7.54 -7.37 7.03
N VAL A 6 7.68 -6.19 6.44
CA VAL A 6 7.39 -5.92 5.02
C VAL A 6 8.37 -6.63 4.09
N THR A 7 9.64 -6.75 4.47
CA THR A 7 10.61 -7.52 3.69
C THR A 7 10.29 -9.03 3.75
N GLY A 8 9.86 -9.52 4.92
CA GLY A 8 9.55 -10.92 5.16
C GLY A 8 10.80 -11.81 5.20
N ARG A 9 10.61 -13.09 5.54
CA ARG A 9 11.72 -14.05 5.66
C ARG A 9 12.46 -14.16 4.32
N ALA A 10 13.77 -13.91 4.36
CA ALA A 10 14.64 -13.91 3.18
C ALA A 10 14.15 -13.01 2.03
N GLY A 11 13.37 -11.95 2.31
CA GLY A 11 12.86 -11.03 1.29
C GLY A 11 11.63 -11.53 0.52
N ASN A 12 11.05 -12.67 0.89
CA ASN A 12 10.03 -13.33 0.08
C ASN A 12 8.73 -12.54 -0.03
N PHE A 13 8.33 -11.82 1.03
CA PHE A 13 7.07 -11.09 0.99
C PHE A 13 7.15 -9.91 0.02
N LEU A 14 8.21 -9.10 0.12
CA LEU A 14 8.42 -7.98 -0.80
C LEU A 14 8.54 -8.46 -2.26
N ARG A 15 9.30 -9.54 -2.52
CA ARG A 15 9.41 -10.13 -3.87
C ARG A 15 8.08 -10.65 -4.41
N SER A 16 7.21 -11.19 -3.56
CA SER A 16 5.88 -11.63 -4.01
C SER A 16 5.01 -10.45 -4.46
N ILE A 17 5.13 -9.28 -3.82
CA ILE A 17 4.44 -8.05 -4.23
C ILE A 17 5.04 -7.53 -5.54
N GLU A 18 6.37 -7.51 -5.65
CA GLU A 18 7.09 -7.15 -6.88
C GLU A 18 6.62 -7.99 -8.08
N GLU A 19 6.56 -9.32 -7.93
CA GLU A 19 6.10 -10.24 -8.95
C GLU A 19 4.62 -10.01 -9.30
N GLN A 20 3.76 -9.86 -8.29
CA GLN A 20 2.33 -9.64 -8.48
C GLN A 20 2.03 -8.35 -9.27
N TRP A 21 2.73 -7.25 -8.94
CA TRP A 21 2.45 -5.93 -9.50
C TRP A 21 3.43 -5.49 -10.59
N LYS A 22 4.41 -6.35 -10.93
CA LYS A 22 5.49 -6.06 -11.89
C LYS A 22 6.22 -4.78 -11.51
N THR A 23 6.62 -4.69 -10.25
CA THR A 23 7.35 -3.55 -9.69
C THR A 23 8.75 -3.95 -9.25
N LEU A 24 9.63 -2.96 -9.11
CA LEU A 24 10.91 -3.08 -8.42
C LEU A 24 10.85 -2.22 -7.16
N MET A 25 11.21 -2.79 -6.02
CA MET A 25 11.02 -2.20 -4.70
C MET A 25 12.25 -2.37 -3.84
N PHE A 26 12.70 -1.29 -3.19
CA PHE A 26 13.79 -1.37 -2.22
C PHE A 26 13.71 -0.22 -1.21
N PHE A 27 14.19 -0.48 0.00
CA PHE A 27 14.32 0.57 1.00
C PHE A 27 15.53 1.44 0.66
N CYS A 28 15.35 2.75 0.73
CA CYS A 28 16.39 3.73 0.47
C CYS A 28 16.91 4.31 1.77
N GLU A 29 18.22 4.21 1.98
CA GLU A 29 18.93 5.08 2.90
C GLU A 29 19.03 6.46 2.26
N VAL A 30 18.33 7.45 2.82
CA VAL A 30 18.46 8.84 2.33
C VAL A 30 19.61 9.50 3.08
N ASP A 31 20.81 9.38 2.51
CA ASP A 31 21.97 10.17 2.89
C ASP A 31 21.77 11.62 2.45
N GLY A 32 21.76 12.57 3.40
CA GLY A 32 21.70 14.01 3.09
C GLY A 32 20.71 14.84 3.89
N SER A 33 19.84 14.24 4.70
CA SER A 33 19.12 15.01 5.73
C SER A 33 20.06 15.21 6.93
N SER A 34 20.69 16.37 6.99
CA SER A 34 21.61 16.85 8.01
C SER A 34 21.01 16.69 9.42
N GLY A 35 21.23 15.54 10.06
CA GLY A 35 20.69 15.27 11.40
C GLY A 35 20.68 13.77 11.71
N ARG A 36 21.83 13.22 12.07
CA ARG A 36 22.08 11.79 12.37
C ARG A 36 21.42 11.29 13.67
N ARG A 37 20.31 11.87 14.11
CA ARG A 37 19.59 11.49 15.35
C ARG A 37 18.09 11.57 15.09
N ASN A 38 17.38 10.44 15.17
CA ASN A 38 15.92 10.26 15.03
C ASN A 38 15.30 10.16 13.61
N LYS A 39 15.81 9.32 12.71
CA LYS A 39 14.92 8.79 11.65
C LYS A 39 14.14 7.61 12.22
N THR A 40 12.84 7.82 12.45
CA THR A 40 11.92 6.79 12.97
C THR A 40 11.34 5.90 11.87
N TYR A 41 11.61 6.18 10.59
CA TYR A 41 11.08 5.47 9.43
C TYR A 41 12.10 5.35 8.29
N GLU A 42 12.02 4.24 7.57
CA GLU A 42 12.73 3.99 6.31
C GLU A 42 11.83 4.32 5.12
N LYS A 43 12.41 4.83 4.01
CA LYS A 43 11.64 5.10 2.79
C LYS A 43 11.69 3.89 1.87
N LEU A 44 10.54 3.46 1.37
CA LEU A 44 10.43 2.43 0.35
C LEU A 44 10.25 3.09 -1.02
N ALA A 45 11.20 2.87 -1.92
CA ALA A 45 11.04 3.25 -3.33
C ALA A 45 10.29 2.14 -4.08
N ILE A 46 9.37 2.53 -4.96
CA ILE A 46 8.54 1.63 -5.77
C ILE A 46 8.60 2.12 -7.22
N PHE A 47 9.16 1.30 -8.10
CA PHE A 47 9.29 1.58 -9.54
C PHE A 47 8.38 0.65 -10.33
N GLY A 48 7.73 1.17 -11.37
CA GLY A 48 6.80 0.43 -12.21
C GLY A 48 5.75 1.33 -12.85
N SER A 49 4.73 0.75 -13.48
CA SER A 49 3.58 1.49 -14.01
C SER A 49 2.78 2.16 -12.88
N VAL A 50 1.98 3.18 -13.18
CA VAL A 50 1.12 3.86 -12.20
C VAL A 50 0.24 2.85 -11.43
N ARG A 51 -0.39 1.92 -12.17
CA ARG A 51 -1.18 0.83 -11.59
C ARG A 51 -0.34 -0.10 -10.71
N GLY A 52 0.85 -0.49 -11.20
CA GLY A 52 1.76 -1.37 -10.48
C GLY A 52 2.22 -0.77 -9.16
N ARG A 53 2.68 0.49 -9.19
CA ARG A 53 3.12 1.21 -8.00
C ARG A 53 2.00 1.33 -6.97
N ARG A 54 0.79 1.70 -7.40
CA ARG A 54 -0.33 1.86 -6.47
C ARG A 54 -0.76 0.55 -5.82
N GLY A 55 -0.84 -0.53 -6.59
CA GLY A 55 -1.17 -1.84 -6.05
C GLY A 55 -0.13 -2.37 -5.06
N ALA A 56 1.15 -2.17 -5.38
CA ALA A 56 2.25 -2.51 -4.47
C ALA A 56 2.24 -1.65 -3.20
N GLU A 57 2.05 -0.32 -3.33
CA GLU A 57 1.98 0.62 -2.21
C GLU A 57 0.82 0.26 -1.25
N LEU A 58 -0.37 -0.01 -1.78
CA LEU A 58 -1.54 -0.37 -0.96
C LEU A 58 -1.34 -1.70 -0.21
N LEU A 59 -0.73 -2.71 -0.84
CA LEU A 59 -0.41 -3.97 -0.15
C LEU A 59 0.62 -3.78 0.96
N VAL A 60 1.66 -2.98 0.71
CA VAL A 60 2.64 -2.64 1.75
C VAL A 60 1.98 -1.87 2.89
N LEU A 61 1.15 -0.87 2.58
CA LEU A 61 0.43 -0.10 3.60
C LEU A 61 -0.48 -1.00 4.45
N SER A 62 -1.20 -1.94 3.84
CA SER A 62 -2.02 -2.93 4.55
C SER A 62 -1.18 -3.79 5.51
N ALA A 63 -0.01 -4.25 5.06
CA ALA A 63 0.92 -5.00 5.89
C ALA A 63 1.52 -4.16 7.04
N VAL A 64 1.94 -2.92 6.76
CA VAL A 64 2.45 -2.01 7.78
C VAL A 64 1.37 -1.70 8.81
N GLU A 65 0.15 -1.40 8.40
CA GLU A 65 -0.97 -1.09 9.29
C GLU A 65 -1.29 -2.26 10.23
N THR A 66 -1.14 -3.50 9.77
CA THR A 66 -1.28 -4.70 10.62
C THR A 66 -0.23 -4.75 11.74
N LYS A 67 0.98 -4.25 11.47
CA LYS A 67 2.11 -4.28 12.42
C LYS A 67 2.21 -3.01 13.26
N VAL A 68 1.79 -1.87 12.72
CA VAL A 68 1.84 -0.54 13.30
C VAL A 68 0.48 0.13 13.05
N PRO A 69 -0.55 -0.21 13.84
CA PRO A 69 -1.87 0.39 13.70
C PRO A 69 -1.83 1.91 13.82
N GLY A 70 -2.60 2.61 12.99
CA GLY A 70 -2.65 4.06 12.89
C GLY A 70 -1.59 4.68 11.96
N TYR A 71 -0.68 3.89 11.40
CA TYR A 71 0.36 4.40 10.49
C TYR A 71 -0.26 5.01 9.23
N PHE A 72 -1.20 4.32 8.60
CA PHE A 72 -1.84 4.82 7.38
C PHE A 72 -2.52 6.19 7.60
N SER A 73 -3.25 6.33 8.70
CA SER A 73 -3.90 7.60 9.08
C SER A 73 -2.89 8.75 9.22
N SER A 74 -1.68 8.47 9.71
CA SER A 74 -0.64 9.50 9.90
C SER A 74 -0.03 10.02 8.59
N ILE A 75 -0.18 9.31 7.48
CA ILE A 75 0.41 9.67 6.17
C ILE A 75 -0.63 9.77 5.05
N LYS A 76 -1.92 9.61 5.36
CA LYS A 76 -3.00 9.46 4.36
C LYS A 76 -2.97 10.56 3.30
N GLU A 77 -2.83 11.81 3.73
CA GLU A 77 -2.80 12.97 2.84
C GLU A 77 -1.61 12.93 1.85
N ASP A 78 -0.46 12.42 2.29
CA ASP A 78 0.75 12.31 1.45
C ASP A 78 0.69 11.16 0.43
N VAL A 79 -0.15 10.15 0.66
CA VAL A 79 -0.19 8.93 -0.16
C VAL A 79 -1.41 8.82 -1.06
N MET A 80 -2.51 9.54 -0.79
CA MET A 80 -3.72 9.42 -1.62
C MET A 80 -3.56 10.05 -3.00
N ASP A 81 -2.85 11.18 -3.09
CA ASP A 81 -2.77 11.97 -4.33
C ASP A 81 -1.44 11.82 -5.08
N ARG A 82 -0.56 10.94 -4.62
CA ARG A 82 0.80 10.76 -5.17
C ARG A 82 0.86 10.55 -6.68
N ASP A 83 -0.09 9.81 -7.22
CA ASP A 83 -0.17 9.45 -8.64
C ASP A 83 -1.43 9.99 -9.34
N ARG A 84 -2.14 10.94 -8.72
CA ARG A 84 -3.36 11.52 -9.30
C ARG A 84 -3.07 12.09 -10.69
N GLY A 85 -3.85 11.64 -11.68
CA GLY A 85 -3.75 12.06 -13.08
C GLY A 85 -2.44 11.72 -13.78
N LYS A 86 -1.63 10.78 -13.25
CA LYS A 86 -0.34 10.40 -13.84
C LYS A 86 -0.41 9.25 -14.85
N ASP A 87 -1.59 8.69 -15.10
CA ASP A 87 -1.81 7.78 -16.22
C ASP A 87 -1.93 8.53 -17.55
N GLU A 88 -1.87 7.80 -18.66
CA GLU A 88 -1.89 8.38 -20.01
C GLU A 88 -3.17 9.18 -20.31
N THR A 89 -4.28 8.83 -19.66
CA THR A 89 -5.59 9.49 -19.81
C THR A 89 -5.80 10.63 -18.83
N GLY A 90 -4.90 10.82 -17.86
CA GLY A 90 -5.04 11.85 -16.81
C GLY A 90 -6.18 11.59 -15.82
N THR A 91 -6.71 10.37 -15.78
CA THR A 91 -7.89 9.99 -14.98
C THR A 91 -7.57 9.21 -13.71
N TRP A 92 -6.30 8.84 -13.49
CA TRP A 92 -5.91 8.04 -12.33
C TRP A 92 -6.26 8.73 -11.02
N GLY A 93 -6.85 7.99 -10.09
CA GLY A 93 -7.25 8.50 -8.78
C GLY A 93 -7.29 7.41 -7.72
N THR A 94 -7.52 7.80 -6.48
CA THR A 94 -7.86 6.88 -5.40
C THR A 94 -8.92 7.52 -4.52
N ASP A 95 -10.01 6.79 -4.33
CA ASP A 95 -11.03 7.11 -3.35
C ASP A 95 -10.87 6.22 -2.11
N THR A 96 -11.40 6.66 -0.98
CA THR A 96 -11.38 5.87 0.25
C THR A 96 -12.74 5.83 0.92
N THR A 97 -13.11 4.68 1.46
CA THR A 97 -14.27 4.50 2.34
C THR A 97 -13.82 3.95 3.69
N THR A 98 -14.35 4.49 4.79
CA THR A 98 -14.11 3.99 6.15
C THR A 98 -15.27 3.12 6.60
N PHE A 99 -14.95 1.93 7.10
CA PHE A 99 -15.92 0.95 7.58
C PHE A 99 -15.97 0.95 9.10
N GLN A 100 -17.15 0.63 9.64
CA GLN A 100 -17.26 0.20 11.03
C GLN A 100 -16.79 -1.27 11.18
N ASP A 101 -16.46 -1.68 12.40
CA ASP A 101 -15.95 -3.03 12.70
C ASP A 101 -16.90 -4.15 12.23
N ASP A 102 -18.21 -3.94 12.35
CA ASP A 102 -19.25 -4.88 11.94
C ASP A 102 -19.45 -4.95 10.42
N GLU A 103 -19.13 -3.87 9.69
CA GLU A 103 -19.22 -3.80 8.22
C GLU A 103 -17.99 -4.43 7.54
N LEU A 104 -16.80 -4.30 8.14
CA LEU A 104 -15.54 -4.70 7.52
C LEU A 104 -15.51 -6.19 7.18
N SER A 105 -16.04 -7.03 8.07
CA SER A 105 -16.08 -8.48 7.88
C SER A 105 -16.91 -8.89 6.64
N TYR A 106 -18.02 -8.19 6.40
CA TYR A 106 -18.88 -8.39 5.25
C TYR A 106 -18.24 -7.88 3.97
N ALA A 107 -17.66 -6.68 4.01
CA ALA A 107 -16.97 -6.06 2.88
C ALA A 107 -15.79 -6.92 2.38
N LEU A 108 -15.00 -7.49 3.30
CA LEU A 108 -13.89 -8.39 2.95
C LEU A 108 -14.41 -9.67 2.27
N GLY A 109 -15.44 -10.29 2.86
CA GLY A 109 -15.96 -11.59 2.49
C GLY A 109 -14.99 -12.74 2.79
N LYS A 110 -15.49 -13.99 2.74
CA LYS A 110 -14.68 -15.19 3.02
C LYS A 110 -13.45 -15.23 2.11
N GLN A 111 -12.25 -15.22 2.71
CA GLN A 111 -10.96 -15.23 2.01
C GLN A 111 -10.79 -14.10 0.97
N GLY A 112 -11.40 -12.93 1.21
CA GLY A 112 -11.33 -11.80 0.29
C GLY A 112 -12.18 -11.98 -0.97
N GLY A 113 -13.15 -12.90 -0.96
CA GLY A 113 -13.96 -13.23 -2.14
C GLY A 113 -14.74 -12.04 -2.70
N THR A 114 -15.30 -11.19 -1.84
CA THR A 114 -16.03 -9.98 -2.25
C THR A 114 -15.08 -8.97 -2.89
N ARG A 115 -13.95 -8.67 -2.25
CA ARG A 115 -12.88 -7.82 -2.79
C ARG A 115 -12.45 -8.24 -4.20
N LYS A 116 -12.12 -9.52 -4.39
CA LYS A 116 -11.70 -10.06 -5.69
C LYS A 116 -12.79 -9.97 -6.77
N LYS A 117 -14.07 -9.97 -6.39
CA LYS A 117 -15.18 -9.77 -7.35
C LYS A 117 -15.24 -8.30 -7.77
N LEU A 118 -15.15 -7.37 -6.82
CA LEU A 118 -15.14 -5.93 -7.09
C LEU A 118 -13.98 -5.53 -8.01
N GLU A 119 -12.76 -5.99 -7.74
CA GLU A 119 -11.59 -5.73 -8.59
C GLU A 119 -11.81 -6.24 -10.02
N ARG A 120 -12.34 -7.46 -10.16
CA ARG A 120 -12.60 -8.06 -11.48
C ARG A 120 -13.70 -7.36 -12.26
N SER A 121 -14.76 -6.91 -11.60
CA SER A 121 -15.88 -6.26 -12.27
C SER A 121 -15.63 -4.80 -12.61
N SER A 122 -14.82 -4.09 -11.80
CA SER A 122 -14.56 -2.66 -11.99
C SER A 122 -13.23 -2.36 -12.68
N GLY A 123 -12.28 -3.30 -12.67
CA GLY A 123 -10.89 -3.03 -13.05
C GLY A 123 -10.12 -2.18 -12.03
N ALA A 124 -10.73 -1.76 -10.92
CA ALA A 124 -10.06 -1.03 -9.85
C ALA A 124 -9.04 -1.92 -9.11
N ILE A 125 -8.21 -1.28 -8.30
CA ILE A 125 -7.43 -1.93 -7.26
C ILE A 125 -8.20 -1.74 -5.96
N VAL A 126 -8.48 -2.79 -5.21
CA VAL A 126 -9.20 -2.68 -3.95
C VAL A 126 -8.38 -3.31 -2.83
N GLN A 127 -8.06 -2.53 -1.81
CA GLN A 127 -7.24 -2.99 -0.71
C GLN A 127 -7.71 -2.43 0.62
N TYR A 128 -7.84 -3.29 1.62
CA TYR A 128 -8.15 -2.88 2.99
C TYR A 128 -6.86 -2.53 3.72
N VAL A 129 -6.80 -1.33 4.28
CA VAL A 129 -5.73 -0.83 5.14
C VAL A 129 -6.37 -0.44 6.48
N GLY A 130 -6.32 -1.36 7.44
CA GLY A 130 -7.10 -1.25 8.67
C GLY A 130 -8.60 -1.23 8.34
N HIS A 131 -9.29 -0.17 8.78
CA HIS A 131 -10.72 0.06 8.54
C HIS A 131 -11.02 0.88 7.28
N VAL A 132 -10.02 1.12 6.41
CA VAL A 132 -10.19 1.90 5.18
C VAL A 132 -10.03 1.00 3.96
N ALA A 133 -10.88 1.16 2.93
CA ALA A 133 -10.71 0.56 1.61
C ALA A 133 -10.72 1.60 0.49
#